data_AF-A0A2R2MMK9-F1
#
_entry.id   AF-A0A2R2MMK9-F1
#
_cell.length_a   1.000
_cell.length_b   1.000
_cell.length_c   1.000
_cell.angle_alpha   90.00
_cell.angle_beta   90.00
_cell.angle_gamma   90.00
#
_symmetry.space_group_name_H-M   'P 1'
#
loop_
_entity.id
_entity.type
_entity.pdbx_description
1 polymer ?
#
loop_
_entity_poly.entity_id
_entity_poly.type
_entity_poly.pdbx_seq_one_letter_code
_entity_poly.pdbx_strand_id
1 'polypeptide(L)'
;MKNSTNPIVEFMENPYRYWTDDYVTSHVGFLRNGMMYEYGFPDDRTDLRNKDRFIAEYIGFLEQKFDFVIVLEMFDESLVLLRRLLCWDMDDILYAVRNKREYEYKNVNNEITMKKHGMWSKADYQLYNHFFTKLRNTVLLQGSGFYREVSLFRRAIAALSKCKLEHFKDWKKELSSKVSGIYSHC
;
A
#
# COMPACT_ATOMS: atom_id res chain seq x y z
N MET A 1 -23.35 -4.86 16.21
CA MET A 1 -22.93 -3.50 16.61
C MET A 1 -24.01 -2.51 16.19
N LYS A 2 -25.05 -2.27 17.01
CA LYS A 2 -26.14 -1.33 16.66
C LYS A 2 -26.17 -0.06 17.54
N ASN A 3 -25.35 0.06 18.59
CA ASN A 3 -25.42 1.15 19.58
C ASN A 3 -24.06 1.69 20.08
N SER A 4 -22.94 1.46 19.38
CA SER A 4 -21.63 2.06 19.75
C SER A 4 -21.36 3.35 18.97
N THR A 5 -20.85 4.37 19.66
CA THR A 5 -20.40 5.64 19.07
C THR A 5 -19.24 5.47 18.09
N ASN A 6 -18.47 4.37 18.20
CA ASN A 6 -17.48 3.96 17.20
C ASN A 6 -17.35 2.42 17.17
N PRO A 7 -17.86 1.73 16.12
CA PRO A 7 -17.84 0.28 16.05
C PRO A 7 -16.43 -0.31 15.94
N ILE A 8 -15.44 0.43 15.44
CA ILE A 8 -14.04 -0.04 15.36
C ILE A 8 -13.43 -0.08 16.76
N VAL A 9 -13.67 0.95 17.57
CA VAL A 9 -13.19 0.99 18.96
C VAL A 9 -13.82 -0.14 19.77
N GLU A 10 -15.14 -0.36 19.65
CA GLU A 10 -15.84 -1.48 20.31
C GLU A 10 -15.28 -2.84 19.88
N PHE A 11 -15.08 -3.05 18.57
CA PHE A 11 -14.48 -4.27 18.05
C PHE A 11 -13.10 -4.54 18.64
N MET A 12 -12.27 -3.49 18.73
CA MET A 12 -10.91 -3.57 19.25
C MET A 12 -10.82 -3.77 20.77
N GLU A 13 -11.91 -3.60 21.53
CA GLU A 13 -11.91 -3.94 22.95
C GLU A 13 -11.74 -5.44 23.19
N ASN A 14 -12.35 -6.28 22.34
CA ASN A 14 -12.13 -7.72 22.34
C ASN A 14 -12.39 -8.30 20.94
N PRO A 15 -11.42 -8.24 20.02
CA PRO A 15 -11.61 -8.71 18.65
C PRO A 15 -11.90 -10.22 18.58
N TYR A 16 -11.37 -11.00 19.53
CA TYR A 16 -11.57 -12.45 19.61
C TYR A 16 -13.01 -12.87 19.95
N ARG A 17 -13.84 -11.94 20.44
CA ARG A 17 -15.28 -12.17 20.59
C ARG A 17 -15.99 -12.35 19.24
N TYR A 18 -15.46 -11.73 18.18
CA TYR A 18 -16.08 -11.68 16.86
C TYR A 18 -15.25 -12.44 15.82
N TRP A 19 -13.93 -12.48 15.98
CA TRP A 19 -12.98 -13.20 15.14
C TRP A 19 -12.55 -14.47 15.89
N THR A 20 -13.32 -15.55 15.75
CA THR A 20 -13.04 -16.86 16.35
C THR A 20 -12.29 -17.76 15.36
N ASP A 21 -11.62 -18.81 15.82
CA ASP A 21 -10.92 -19.74 14.91
C ASP A 21 -11.90 -20.42 13.93
N ASP A 22 -13.12 -20.75 14.37
CA ASP A 22 -14.20 -21.23 13.50
C ASP A 22 -14.55 -20.18 12.42
N TYR A 23 -14.64 -18.91 12.78
CA TYR A 23 -14.86 -17.81 11.84
C TYR A 23 -13.73 -17.70 10.82
N VAL A 24 -12.46 -17.85 11.22
CA VAL A 24 -11.30 -17.81 10.30
C VAL A 24 -11.35 -18.93 9.25
N THR A 25 -11.72 -20.14 9.68
CA THR A 25 -11.78 -21.30 8.79
C THR A 25 -13.01 -21.31 7.88
N SER A 26 -14.11 -20.65 8.29
CA SER A 26 -15.40 -20.66 7.57
C SER A 26 -15.70 -19.37 6.80
N HIS A 27 -15.06 -18.25 7.16
CA HIS A 27 -15.27 -16.93 6.59
C HIS A 27 -13.94 -16.24 6.32
N VAL A 28 -13.90 -15.53 5.19
CA VAL A 28 -12.83 -14.66 4.69
C VAL A 28 -11.83 -14.15 5.74
N GLY A 29 -10.59 -14.66 5.67
CA GLY A 29 -9.44 -14.26 6.49
C GLY A 29 -8.94 -12.82 6.30
N PHE A 30 -9.69 -11.96 5.60
CA PHE A 30 -9.26 -10.59 5.26
C PHE A 30 -9.26 -9.61 6.45
N LEU A 31 -9.84 -9.98 7.61
CA LEU A 31 -9.96 -9.05 8.75
C LEU A 31 -8.67 -8.89 9.54
N ARG A 32 -7.87 -9.95 9.66
CA ARG A 32 -6.62 -9.98 10.42
C ARG A 32 -5.49 -10.37 9.48
N ASN A 33 -4.36 -9.67 9.57
CA ASN A 33 -3.20 -9.94 8.74
C ASN A 33 -3.57 -10.02 7.23
N GLY A 34 -4.46 -9.12 6.78
CA GLY A 34 -5.07 -9.19 5.46
C GLY A 34 -4.06 -9.04 4.32
N MET A 35 -3.02 -8.21 4.49
CA MET A 35 -1.95 -8.11 3.49
C MET A 35 -1.13 -9.40 3.42
N MET A 36 -0.77 -9.97 4.58
CA MET A 36 -0.04 -11.24 4.65
C MET A 36 -0.87 -12.41 4.10
N TYR A 37 -2.18 -12.40 4.33
CA TYR A 37 -3.11 -13.42 3.85
C TYR A 37 -3.14 -13.49 2.31
N GLU A 38 -3.14 -12.33 1.62
CA GLU A 38 -3.05 -12.27 0.15
C GLU A 38 -1.80 -12.99 -0.40
N TYR A 39 -0.73 -13.07 0.39
CA TYR A 39 0.50 -13.76 0.04
C TYR A 39 0.60 -15.19 0.59
N GLY A 40 -0.51 -15.78 1.05
CA GLY A 40 -0.58 -17.17 1.51
C GLY A 40 -0.06 -17.41 2.93
N PHE A 41 0.09 -16.37 3.74
CA PHE A 41 0.50 -16.54 5.14
C PHE A 41 -0.56 -17.35 5.92
N PRO A 42 -0.16 -18.38 6.68
CA PRO A 42 -1.10 -19.27 7.36
C PRO A 42 -1.65 -18.65 8.65
N ASP A 43 -2.59 -17.71 8.53
CA ASP A 43 -3.21 -17.03 9.67
C ASP A 43 -4.23 -17.90 10.45
N ASP A 44 -4.57 -19.06 9.91
CA ASP A 44 -5.34 -20.11 10.57
C ASP A 44 -4.48 -20.95 11.55
N ARG A 45 -3.15 -20.93 11.38
CA ARG A 45 -2.21 -21.70 12.21
C ARG A 45 -1.86 -20.97 13.50
N THR A 46 -2.60 -21.27 14.57
CA THR A 46 -2.44 -20.63 15.88
C THR A 46 -1.04 -20.81 16.49
N ASP A 47 -0.35 -21.89 16.14
CA ASP A 47 1.02 -22.21 16.53
C ASP A 47 2.08 -21.33 15.83
N LEU A 48 1.75 -20.76 14.67
CA LEU A 48 2.67 -20.01 13.80
C LEU A 48 2.33 -18.52 13.67
N ARG A 49 1.05 -18.17 13.51
CA ARG A 49 0.58 -16.84 13.06
C ARG A 49 1.03 -15.64 13.91
N ASN A 50 1.41 -15.89 15.16
CA ASN A 50 1.88 -14.86 16.11
C ASN A 50 3.38 -14.96 16.45
N LYS A 51 4.11 -15.92 15.86
CA LYS A 51 5.53 -16.15 16.13
C LYS A 51 6.37 -15.17 15.32
N ASP A 52 7.08 -14.27 16.00
CA ASP A 52 7.93 -13.25 15.37
C ASP A 52 8.94 -13.84 14.39
N ARG A 53 9.59 -14.93 14.80
CA ARG A 53 10.56 -15.62 13.94
C ARG A 53 9.92 -16.10 12.63
N PHE A 54 8.75 -16.72 12.71
CA PHE A 54 8.06 -17.23 11.52
C PHE A 54 7.59 -16.09 10.61
N ILE A 55 7.06 -15.01 11.19
CA ILE A 55 6.67 -13.80 10.44
C ILE A 55 7.89 -13.22 9.70
N ALA A 56 9.02 -13.07 10.39
CA ALA A 56 10.24 -12.53 9.80
C ALA A 56 10.81 -13.44 8.69
N GLU A 57 10.81 -14.76 8.89
CA GLU A 57 11.22 -15.73 7.87
C GLU A 57 10.31 -15.66 6.63
N TYR A 58 8.99 -15.51 6.83
CA TYR A 58 8.03 -15.37 5.74
C TYR A 58 8.22 -14.05 4.98
N ILE A 59 8.45 -12.93 5.69
CA ILE A 59 8.78 -11.65 5.05
C ILE A 59 10.07 -11.77 4.22
N GLY A 60 11.10 -12.43 4.75
CA GLY A 60 12.34 -12.69 4.01
C GLY A 60 12.14 -13.56 2.77
N PHE A 61 11.19 -14.50 2.81
CA PHE A 61 10.78 -15.26 1.62
C PHE A 61 10.09 -14.35 0.59
N LEU A 62 9.14 -13.50 1.01
CA LEU A 62 8.47 -12.56 0.11
C LEU A 62 9.45 -11.56 -0.51
N GLU A 63 10.43 -11.10 0.26
CA GLU A 63 11.49 -10.21 -0.22
C GLU A 63 12.30 -10.82 -1.37
N GLN A 64 12.52 -12.14 -1.36
CA GLN A 64 13.21 -12.85 -2.44
C GLN A 64 12.31 -13.11 -3.66
N LYS A 65 10.98 -13.01 -3.52
CA LYS A 65 10.00 -13.27 -4.57
C LYS A 65 9.58 -12.03 -5.33
N PHE A 66 9.56 -10.87 -4.66
CA PHE A 66 9.17 -9.61 -5.28
C PHE A 66 10.39 -8.78 -5.65
N ASP A 67 10.54 -8.48 -6.93
CA ASP A 67 11.55 -7.54 -7.42
C ASP A 67 11.28 -6.11 -6.91
N PHE A 68 10.00 -5.75 -6.76
CA PHE A 68 9.58 -4.43 -6.30
C PHE A 68 8.23 -4.46 -5.59
N VAL A 69 8.10 -3.65 -4.54
CA VAL A 69 6.86 -3.47 -3.78
C VAL A 69 6.54 -1.97 -3.70
N ILE A 70 5.33 -1.60 -4.11
CA ILE A 70 4.80 -0.23 -4.01
C ILE A 70 4.25 0.01 -2.60
N VAL A 71 4.54 1.18 -2.02
CA VAL A 71 3.93 1.61 -0.76
C VAL A 71 3.11 2.88 -0.99
N LEU A 72 1.85 2.88 -0.55
CA LEU A 72 0.87 3.91 -0.92
C LEU A 72 1.21 5.29 -0.33
N GLU A 73 1.85 5.33 0.84
CA GLU A 73 2.34 6.56 1.49
C GLU A 73 3.45 7.25 0.67
N MET A 74 4.12 6.51 -0.22
CA MET A 74 5.15 6.99 -1.13
C MET A 74 4.82 6.57 -2.57
N PHE A 75 3.54 6.63 -2.95
CA PHE A 75 3.05 6.06 -4.21
C PHE A 75 3.73 6.68 -5.43
N ASP A 76 3.88 8.00 -5.48
CA ASP A 76 4.52 8.70 -6.60
C ASP A 76 6.00 8.31 -6.75
N GLU A 77 6.73 8.28 -5.64
CA GLU A 77 8.12 7.82 -5.60
C GLU A 77 8.22 6.36 -6.04
N SER A 78 7.28 5.52 -5.61
CA SER A 78 7.21 4.11 -5.99
C SER A 78 7.01 3.94 -7.49
N LEU A 79 6.12 4.71 -8.10
CA LEU A 79 5.86 4.64 -9.54
C LEU A 79 7.05 5.14 -10.37
N VAL A 80 7.72 6.20 -9.93
CA VAL A 80 8.92 6.69 -10.64
C VAL A 80 10.07 5.69 -10.53
N LEU A 81 10.25 5.02 -9.39
CA LEU A 81 11.21 3.91 -9.26
C LEU A 81 10.83 2.73 -10.16
N LEU A 82 9.56 2.30 -10.15
CA LEU A 82 9.08 1.22 -10.99
C LEU A 82 9.28 1.53 -12.48
N ARG A 83 9.00 2.78 -12.89
CA ARG A 83 9.26 3.26 -14.25
C ARG A 83 10.72 3.04 -14.65
N ARG A 84 11.67 3.45 -13.81
CA ARG A 84 13.10 3.25 -14.06
C ARG A 84 13.47 1.78 -14.15
N LEU A 85 12.93 0.94 -13.27
CA LEU A 85 13.18 -0.51 -13.26
C LEU A 85 12.69 -1.21 -14.53
N LEU A 86 11.56 -0.77 -15.08
CA LEU A 86 10.94 -1.39 -16.25
C LEU A 86 11.29 -0.69 -17.57
N CYS A 87 12.19 0.30 -17.54
CA CYS A 87 12.50 1.17 -18.69
C CYS A 87 11.24 1.77 -19.35
N TRP A 88 10.27 2.18 -18.54
CA TRP A 88 9.04 2.81 -19.01
C TRP A 88 9.21 4.32 -19.24
N ASP A 89 8.35 4.88 -20.08
CA ASP A 89 8.25 6.31 -20.28
C ASP A 89 7.42 6.96 -19.14
N MET A 90 7.50 8.29 -19.05
CA MET A 90 6.78 9.03 -17.99
C MET A 90 5.26 8.84 -18.09
N ASP A 91 4.75 8.72 -19.31
CA ASP A 91 3.32 8.62 -19.57
C ASP A 91 2.73 7.24 -19.25
N ASP A 92 3.55 6.18 -19.23
CA ASP A 92 3.13 4.84 -18.81
C ASP A 92 2.63 4.82 -17.36
N ILE A 93 3.24 5.63 -16.49
CA ILE A 93 2.90 5.70 -15.07
C ILE A 93 1.86 6.79 -14.73
N LEU A 94 1.36 7.55 -15.72
CA LEU A 94 0.33 8.56 -15.48
C LEU A 94 -1.03 7.92 -15.16
N TYR A 95 -1.66 8.38 -14.09
CA TYR A 95 -2.93 7.87 -13.59
C TYR A 95 -3.94 8.98 -13.29
N ALA A 96 -5.22 8.60 -13.21
CA ALA A 96 -6.30 9.44 -12.71
C ALA A 96 -6.91 8.80 -11.46
N VAL A 97 -7.16 9.61 -10.42
CA VAL A 97 -7.77 9.13 -9.18
C VAL A 97 -9.26 8.90 -9.41
N ARG A 98 -9.71 7.64 -9.34
CA ARG A 98 -11.14 7.27 -9.39
C ARG A 98 -11.63 6.61 -8.11
N ASN A 99 -10.76 5.86 -7.43
CA ASN A 99 -11.12 5.05 -6.28
C ASN A 99 -10.99 5.81 -4.95
N LYS A 100 -11.38 7.10 -4.93
CA LYS A 100 -11.42 7.88 -3.69
C LYS A 100 -12.79 7.70 -3.05
N ARG A 101 -12.85 6.86 -2.01
CA ARG A 101 -14.03 6.71 -1.17
C ARG A 101 -13.80 7.39 0.16
N GLU A 102 -14.78 8.14 0.65
CA GLU A 102 -14.82 8.57 2.05
C GLU A 102 -15.52 7.49 2.87
N TYR A 103 -14.94 7.14 4.02
CA TYR A 103 -15.58 6.23 4.96
C TYR A 103 -15.88 7.01 6.23
N GLU A 104 -17.05 6.75 6.78
CA GLU A 104 -17.57 7.41 7.99
C GLU A 104 -16.63 7.25 9.19
N TYR A 105 -15.97 6.10 9.32
CA TYR A 105 -15.08 5.76 10.44
C TYR A 105 -13.58 5.78 10.08
N LYS A 106 -13.18 6.62 9.13
CA LYS A 106 -11.80 6.68 8.60
C LYS A 106 -10.72 7.01 9.64
N ASN A 107 -11.08 7.80 10.65
CA ASN A 107 -10.11 8.45 11.52
C ASN A 107 -10.24 7.94 12.96
N VAL A 108 -9.82 6.69 13.20
CA VAL A 108 -9.59 6.20 14.57
C VAL A 108 -8.22 6.69 15.01
N ASN A 109 -8.19 7.86 15.65
CA ASN A 109 -6.96 8.45 16.20
C ASN A 109 -6.70 8.05 17.66
N ASN A 110 -7.39 7.03 18.16
CA ASN A 110 -7.18 6.53 19.51
C ASN A 110 -5.91 5.66 19.56
N GLU A 111 -4.88 6.13 20.26
CA GLU A 111 -3.58 5.44 20.37
C GLU A 111 -3.70 4.02 20.96
N ILE A 112 -4.59 3.82 21.94
CA ILE A 112 -4.80 2.51 22.58
C ILE A 112 -5.39 1.55 21.55
N THR A 113 -6.41 1.98 20.81
CA THR A 113 -7.03 1.19 19.74
C THR A 113 -6.00 0.83 18.66
N MET A 114 -5.17 1.79 18.25
CA MET A 114 -4.11 1.55 17.26
C MET A 114 -3.06 0.54 17.75
N LYS A 115 -2.65 0.62 19.03
CA LYS A 115 -1.73 -0.36 19.64
C LYS A 115 -2.35 -1.76 19.70
N LYS A 116 -3.61 -1.87 20.13
CA LYS A 116 -4.35 -3.15 20.14
C LYS A 116 -4.44 -3.74 18.74
N HIS A 117 -4.76 -2.93 17.73
CA HIS A 117 -4.78 -3.36 16.34
C HIS A 117 -3.41 -3.85 15.86
N GLY A 118 -2.33 -3.12 16.18
CA GLY A 118 -0.96 -3.53 15.85
C GLY A 118 -0.54 -4.85 16.49
N MET A 119 -1.03 -5.16 17.69
CA MET A 119 -0.81 -6.46 18.33
C MET A 119 -1.64 -7.57 17.69
N TRP A 120 -2.86 -7.26 17.26
CA TRP A 120 -3.78 -8.21 16.65
C TRP A 120 -3.35 -8.55 15.21
N SER A 121 -3.13 -7.55 14.36
CA SER A 121 -2.67 -7.69 12.96
C SER A 121 -1.14 -7.63 12.84
N LYS A 122 -0.43 -8.32 13.75
CA LYS A 122 1.02 -8.19 13.92
C LYS A 122 1.83 -8.43 12.64
N ALA A 123 1.44 -9.41 11.85
CA ALA A 123 2.20 -9.80 10.66
C ALA A 123 2.12 -8.71 9.57
N ASP A 124 0.95 -8.10 9.39
CA ASP A 124 0.77 -6.97 8.48
C ASP A 124 1.63 -5.76 8.85
N TYR A 125 1.71 -5.43 10.14
CA TYR A 125 2.56 -4.32 10.60
C TYR A 125 4.04 -4.60 10.35
N GLN A 126 4.49 -5.84 10.57
CA GLN A 126 5.87 -6.22 10.29
C GLN A 126 6.17 -6.18 8.78
N LEU A 127 5.26 -6.69 7.94
CA LEU A 127 5.36 -6.62 6.49
C LEU A 127 5.45 -5.18 6.00
N TYR A 128 4.51 -4.33 6.43
CA TYR A 128 4.46 -2.92 6.08
C TYR A 128 5.75 -2.21 6.48
N ASN A 129 6.19 -2.35 7.73
CA ASN A 129 7.38 -1.67 8.23
C ASN A 129 8.65 -2.10 7.48
N HIS A 130 8.76 -3.39 7.11
CA HIS A 130 9.88 -3.91 6.33
C HIS A 130 9.94 -3.25 4.95
N PHE A 131 8.85 -3.33 4.17
CA PHE A 131 8.84 -2.80 2.81
C PHE A 131 8.81 -1.27 2.74
N PHE A 132 8.18 -0.59 3.70
CA PHE A 132 8.25 0.87 3.82
C PHE A 132 9.68 1.34 4.10
N THR A 133 10.37 0.72 5.06
CA THR A 133 11.78 1.02 5.35
C THR A 133 12.66 0.77 4.12
N LYS A 134 12.48 -0.38 3.46
CA LYS A 134 13.23 -0.73 2.24
C LYS A 134 13.04 0.31 1.14
N LEU A 135 11.79 0.64 0.79
CA LEU A 135 11.47 1.65 -0.23
C LEU A 135 12.05 3.01 0.14
N ARG A 136 11.87 3.45 1.38
CA ARG A 136 12.37 4.73 1.87
C ARG A 136 13.89 4.82 1.71
N ASN A 137 14.61 3.77 2.08
CA ASN A 137 16.06 3.71 1.91
C ASN A 137 16.46 3.74 0.44
N THR A 138 15.77 2.99 -0.43
CA THR A 138 16.00 3.03 -1.88
C THR A 138 15.83 4.44 -2.44
N VAL A 139 14.77 5.15 -2.03
CA VAL A 139 14.50 6.54 -2.46
C VAL A 139 15.60 7.50 -2.00
N LEU A 140 16.05 7.39 -0.75
CA LEU A 140 17.13 8.23 -0.21
C LEU A 140 18.45 8.10 -1.00
N LEU A 141 18.67 6.96 -1.67
CA LEU A 141 19.88 6.70 -2.46
C LEU A 141 19.84 7.24 -3.90
N GLN A 142 18.68 7.67 -4.42
CA GLN A 142 18.53 8.02 -5.85
C GLN A 142 19.15 9.38 -6.25
N GLY A 143 19.44 10.27 -5.29
CA GLY A 143 20.00 11.61 -5.53
C GLY A 143 19.00 12.64 -6.10
N SER A 144 19.49 13.85 -6.37
CA SER A 144 18.64 15.02 -6.74
C SER A 144 17.90 14.86 -8.08
N GLY A 145 18.46 14.12 -9.03
CA GLY A 145 17.83 13.85 -10.32
C GLY A 145 16.50 13.11 -10.19
N PHE A 146 16.42 12.13 -9.28
CA PHE A 146 15.18 11.41 -9.01
C PHE A 146 14.09 12.30 -8.43
N TYR A 147 14.41 13.15 -7.45
CA TYR A 147 13.42 14.09 -6.90
C TYR A 147 12.91 15.10 -7.94
N ARG A 148 13.75 15.46 -8.93
CA ARG A 148 13.31 16.28 -10.07
C ARG A 148 12.33 15.51 -10.96
N GLU A 149 12.56 14.23 -11.21
CA GLU A 149 11.61 13.36 -11.94
C GLU A 149 10.28 13.23 -11.20
N VAL A 150 10.30 12.96 -9.90
CA VAL A 150 9.09 12.90 -9.06
C VAL A 150 8.33 14.22 -9.10
N SER A 151 9.01 15.37 -9.04
CA SER A 151 8.38 16.69 -9.16
C SER A 151 7.73 16.92 -10.53
N LEU A 152 8.37 16.48 -11.61
CA LEU A 152 7.81 16.54 -12.96
C LEU A 152 6.59 15.62 -13.10
N PHE A 153 6.69 14.39 -12.60
CA PHE A 153 5.59 13.42 -12.57
C PHE A 153 4.37 13.99 -11.85
N ARG A 154 4.54 14.52 -10.63
CA ARG A 154 3.47 15.16 -9.85
C ARG A 154 2.81 16.33 -10.59
N ARG A 155 3.59 17.15 -11.29
CA ARG A 155 3.05 18.25 -12.12
C ARG A 155 2.22 17.73 -13.29
N ALA A 156 2.64 16.65 -13.94
CA ALA A 156 1.88 16.03 -15.02
C ALA A 156 0.55 15.44 -14.50
N ILE A 157 0.56 14.73 -13.37
CA ILE A 157 -0.66 14.23 -12.70
C ILE A 157 -1.59 15.39 -12.33
N ALA A 158 -1.07 16.49 -11.78
CA ALA A 158 -1.86 17.67 -11.41
C ALA A 158 -2.42 18.42 -12.63
N ALA A 159 -1.78 18.34 -13.80
CA ALA A 159 -2.34 18.85 -15.04
C ALA A 159 -3.48 17.95 -15.53
N LEU A 160 -3.29 16.62 -15.48
CA LEU A 160 -4.30 15.62 -15.85
C LEU A 160 -5.55 15.66 -14.97
N SER A 161 -5.41 15.98 -13.69
CA SER A 161 -6.56 16.05 -12.77
C SER A 161 -7.53 17.19 -13.09
N LYS A 162 -7.09 18.19 -13.87
CA LYS A 162 -7.95 19.27 -14.37
C LYS A 162 -8.75 18.87 -15.61
N CYS A 163 -8.40 17.76 -16.25
CA CYS A 163 -9.13 17.22 -17.38
C CYS A 163 -10.43 16.59 -16.90
N LYS A 164 -11.51 16.80 -17.66
CA LYS A 164 -12.68 15.93 -17.50
C LYS A 164 -12.29 14.51 -17.88
N LEU A 165 -12.70 13.54 -17.06
CA LEU A 165 -12.34 12.12 -17.21
C LEU A 165 -12.73 11.55 -18.59
N GLU A 166 -13.81 12.06 -19.19
CA GLU A 166 -14.26 11.69 -20.54
C GLU A 166 -13.22 11.98 -21.63
N HIS A 167 -12.31 12.93 -21.40
CA HIS A 167 -11.23 13.30 -22.32
C HIS A 167 -9.84 12.84 -21.86
N PHE A 168 -9.77 11.97 -20.84
CA PHE A 168 -8.50 11.56 -20.25
C PHE A 168 -7.57 10.90 -21.29
N LYS A 169 -8.11 10.09 -22.20
CA LYS A 169 -7.29 9.43 -23.24
C LYS A 169 -6.66 10.44 -24.20
N ASP A 170 -7.43 11.44 -24.63
CA ASP A 170 -6.97 12.45 -25.58
C ASP A 170 -5.91 13.36 -24.94
N TRP A 171 -6.15 13.77 -23.70
CA TRP A 171 -5.19 14.59 -22.95
C TRP A 171 -3.94 13.82 -22.54
N LYS A 172 -4.08 12.53 -22.17
CA LYS A 172 -2.92 11.68 -21.92
C LYS A 172 -2.04 11.58 -23.17
N LYS A 173 -2.64 11.47 -24.36
CA LYS A 173 -1.91 11.46 -25.63
C LYS A 173 -1.20 12.78 -25.92
N GLU A 174 -1.84 13.92 -25.65
CA GLU A 174 -1.21 15.24 -25.82
C GLU A 174 -0.10 15.53 -24.79
N LEU A 175 -0.25 15.03 -23.56
CA LEU A 175 0.80 15.13 -22.55
C LEU A 175 1.95 14.19 -22.86
N SER A 176 1.66 12.95 -23.27
CA SER A 176 2.65 11.98 -23.72
C SER A 176 3.57 12.58 -24.79
N SER A 177 3.03 13.26 -25.81
CA SER A 177 3.88 13.92 -26.82
C SER A 177 4.77 15.05 -26.27
N LYS A 178 4.45 15.62 -25.10
CA LYS A 178 5.25 16.65 -24.41
C LYS A 178 6.24 16.09 -23.39
N VAL A 179 6.03 14.86 -22.91
CA VAL A 179 6.90 14.23 -21.90
C VAL A 179 7.65 12.98 -22.38
N SER A 180 7.30 12.43 -23.55
CA SER A 180 8.00 11.32 -24.18
C SER A 180 9.45 11.73 -24.50
N GLY A 181 10.40 10.85 -24.19
CA GLY A 181 11.84 11.12 -24.31
C GLY A 181 12.44 12.00 -23.21
N ILE A 182 11.64 12.53 -22.26
CA ILE A 182 12.17 13.22 -21.08
C ILE A 182 12.57 12.15 -20.05
N TYR A 183 13.89 11.93 -19.93
CA TYR A 183 14.53 10.87 -19.15
C TYR A 183 14.30 9.46 -19.71
N SER A 184 14.70 9.22 -20.95
CA SER A 184 15.04 7.87 -21.43
C SER A 184 16.24 7.36 -20.62
N HIS A 185 15.98 6.79 -19.43
CA HIS A 185 17.02 6.18 -18.60
C HIS A 185 17.47 4.83 -19.15
N CYS A 186 16.72 4.33 -20.14
CA CYS A 186 17.07 3.37 -21.15
C CYS A 186 16.67 4.03 -22.50
#